data_AF-A0A950WTR7-F1
#
_entry.id   AF-A0A950WTR7-F1
#
_cell.length_a   1.000
_cell.length_b   1.000
_cell.length_c   1.000
_cell.angle_alpha   90.00
_cell.angle_beta   90.00
_cell.angle_gamma   90.00
#
_symmetry.space_group_name_H-M   'P 1'
#
loop_
_entity.id
_entity.type
_entity.pdbx_description
1 polymer ?
#
loop_
_entity_poly.entity_id
_entity_poly.type
_entity_poly.pdbx_seq_one_letter_code
_entity_poly.pdbx_strand_id
1 'polypeptide(L)'
;MAVGSDTVQDIDNALAGYTNDIDYTPIHSTVANGRQVITSWDAVGSACISPKAPGASFVRPNGSGAGRKALSRAIDGGNWGVSGDACGGPKPVSGLIDYARSSSLSSSSGTALTYIPFGRDGVSYAYYTVGGATPVTLSRADLTSIYTTGTGSGTTIGGTLVIPCGIQTSSGTFGFWNTVTTATTTQENNATQTCNAAGTGNRIEENSGAALKAKGDAMGTTAMYIVGHSAASWIAQQNGRAPSALGAGVQIGSISDNGSGANLGSPVSGSAPNMTPNATFYNDGVFGRYVYHVFDTNRVTGL
;
A
#
# COMPACT_ATOMS: atom_id res chain seq x y z
N MET A 1 2.37 14.70 13.48
CA MET A 1 1.29 13.72 13.31
C MET A 1 1.09 13.36 11.85
N ALA A 2 1.22 12.07 11.54
CA ALA A 2 1.02 11.50 10.21
C ALA A 2 -0.25 10.66 10.05
N VAL A 3 -0.75 10.67 8.83
CA VAL A 3 -1.90 9.88 8.34
C VAL A 3 -1.65 9.39 6.91
N GLY A 4 -2.49 8.50 6.39
CA GLY A 4 -2.48 8.12 4.98
C GLY A 4 -2.09 6.67 4.75
N SER A 5 -1.03 6.44 3.98
CA SER A 5 -0.66 5.09 3.52
C SER A 5 -0.43 4.12 4.68
N ASP A 6 -1.11 2.97 4.61
CA ASP A 6 -0.90 1.76 5.39
C ASP A 6 0.43 1.09 5.02
N THR A 7 0.81 1.10 3.73
CA THR A 7 2.07 0.50 3.21
C THR A 7 3.30 0.86 4.04
N VAL A 8 3.38 2.10 4.53
CA VAL A 8 4.53 2.64 5.25
C VAL A 8 4.18 3.08 6.68
N GLN A 9 2.99 2.72 7.18
CA GLN A 9 2.60 3.10 8.53
C GLN A 9 3.54 2.51 9.58
N ASP A 10 3.99 1.26 9.38
CA ASP A 10 4.74 0.53 10.41
C ASP A 10 6.10 1.18 10.67
N ILE A 11 6.68 1.80 9.64
CA ILE A 11 7.89 2.61 9.78
C ILE A 11 7.61 3.81 10.68
N ASP A 12 6.57 4.59 10.37
CA ASP A 12 6.24 5.79 11.15
C ASP A 12 5.79 5.46 12.58
N ASN A 13 5.15 4.31 12.79
CA ASN A 13 4.80 3.81 14.10
C ASN A 13 6.07 3.43 14.90
N ALA A 14 7.04 2.77 14.27
CA ALA A 14 8.35 2.53 14.87
C ALA A 14 9.09 3.84 15.17
N LEU A 15 9.05 4.84 14.27
CA LEU A 15 9.63 6.18 14.51
C LEU A 15 8.94 6.91 15.67
N ALA A 16 7.64 6.67 15.86
CA ALA A 16 6.86 7.18 16.99
C ALA A 16 7.09 6.40 18.29
N GLY A 17 7.77 5.24 18.22
CA GLY A 17 8.23 4.48 19.38
C GLY A 17 7.55 3.15 19.62
N TYR A 18 6.56 2.74 18.83
CA TYR A 18 5.87 1.48 19.06
C TYR A 18 5.25 0.92 17.79
N THR A 19 5.50 -0.36 17.49
CA THR A 19 4.72 -1.10 16.50
C THR A 19 4.82 -2.60 16.77
N ASN A 20 3.74 -3.34 16.50
CA ASN A 20 3.69 -4.81 16.62
C ASN A 20 4.21 -5.36 17.96
N ASP A 21 3.80 -4.75 19.08
CA ASP A 21 4.24 -5.12 20.42
C ASP A 21 5.75 -5.03 20.66
N ILE A 22 6.42 -4.16 19.89
CA ILE A 22 7.84 -3.84 20.02
C ILE A 22 7.98 -2.35 20.33
N ASP A 23 8.64 -2.04 21.44
CA ASP A 23 9.08 -0.69 21.79
C ASP A 23 10.33 -0.29 20.99
N TYR A 24 10.28 0.90 20.40
CA TYR A 24 11.39 1.55 19.73
C TYR A 24 11.73 2.84 20.48
N THR A 25 12.97 3.30 20.39
CA THR A 25 13.30 4.65 20.85
C THR A 25 12.66 5.66 19.90
N PRO A 26 11.71 6.51 20.35
CA PRO A 26 11.06 7.47 19.46
C PRO A 26 12.07 8.47 18.91
N ILE A 27 11.94 8.82 17.63
CA ILE A 27 12.69 9.94 17.07
C ILE A 27 12.08 11.24 17.58
N HIS A 28 12.95 12.10 18.11
CA HIS A 28 12.59 13.44 18.51
C HIS A 28 13.63 14.44 18.02
N SER A 29 13.18 15.68 17.79
CA SER A 29 14.07 16.79 17.52
C SER A 29 14.93 17.14 18.74
N THR A 30 15.96 17.96 18.52
CA THR A 30 16.87 18.38 19.60
C THR A 30 16.15 19.21 20.65
N VAL A 31 16.82 19.43 21.80
CA VAL A 31 16.34 20.38 22.82
C VAL A 31 16.12 21.79 22.28
N ALA A 32 16.94 22.22 21.32
CA ALA A 32 16.83 23.54 20.70
C ALA A 32 15.52 23.70 19.90
N ASN A 33 14.98 22.59 19.39
CA ASN A 33 13.72 22.54 18.65
C ASN A 33 12.55 22.03 19.51
N GLY A 34 12.69 22.08 20.84
CA GLY A 34 11.62 21.77 21.78
C GLY A 34 11.28 20.28 21.94
N ARG A 35 12.17 19.36 21.53
CA ARG A 35 11.95 17.90 21.64
C ARG A 35 10.64 17.42 21.02
N GLN A 36 10.25 18.02 19.89
CA GLN A 36 9.09 17.55 19.14
C GLN A 36 9.30 16.11 18.65
N VAL A 37 8.29 15.27 18.84
CA VAL A 37 8.27 13.87 18.44
C VAL A 37 7.52 13.68 17.14
N ILE A 38 7.89 12.64 16.40
CA ILE A 38 7.03 12.11 15.34
C ILE A 38 5.88 11.34 16.00
N THR A 39 4.68 11.51 15.47
CA THR A 39 3.49 10.76 15.87
C THR A 39 2.79 10.26 14.63
N SER A 40 2.19 9.08 14.72
CA SER A 40 1.53 8.39 13.62
C SER A 40 0.20 7.82 14.08
N TRP A 41 -0.84 7.97 13.26
CA TRP A 41 -2.03 7.12 13.35
C TRP A 41 -1.95 6.01 12.32
N ASP A 42 -2.40 4.83 12.73
CA ASP A 42 -2.62 3.71 11.84
C ASP A 42 -3.58 4.10 10.71
N ALA A 43 -3.35 3.57 9.52
CA ALA A 43 -4.22 3.75 8.36
C ALA A 43 -5.48 2.87 8.43
N VAL A 44 -5.46 1.81 9.25
CA VAL A 44 -6.55 0.84 9.43
C VAL A 44 -6.93 0.66 10.90
N GLY A 45 -8.21 0.41 11.20
CA GLY A 45 -8.75 0.28 12.56
C GLY A 45 -10.06 1.04 12.74
N SER A 46 -10.24 1.72 13.89
CA SER A 46 -11.40 2.58 14.16
C SER A 46 -11.66 3.59 13.03
N ALA A 47 -12.92 3.76 12.64
CA ALA A 47 -13.27 4.64 11.53
C ALA A 47 -12.96 6.13 11.80
N CYS A 48 -12.99 6.56 13.06
CA CYS A 48 -12.70 7.93 13.47
C CYS A 48 -11.38 8.02 14.25
N ILE A 49 -10.64 9.11 14.04
CA ILE A 49 -9.40 9.43 14.75
C ILE A 49 -9.44 10.86 15.30
N SER A 50 -8.70 11.13 16.37
CA SER A 50 -8.56 12.45 16.99
C SER A 50 -7.07 12.75 17.20
N PRO A 51 -6.37 13.28 16.18
CA PRO A 51 -4.91 13.20 16.16
C PRO A 51 -4.17 14.16 17.07
N LYS A 52 -4.82 15.28 17.41
CA LYS A 52 -4.29 16.27 18.36
C LYS A 52 -5.44 16.74 19.23
N ALA A 53 -5.22 16.82 20.54
CA ALA A 53 -6.14 17.40 21.48
C ALA A 53 -5.70 18.83 21.85
N PRO A 54 -6.64 19.79 22.02
CA PRO A 54 -8.05 19.70 21.67
C PRO A 54 -8.24 19.82 20.15
N GLY A 55 -8.95 18.88 19.52
CA GLY A 55 -9.17 18.87 18.07
C GLY A 55 -10.38 18.02 17.69
N ALA A 56 -10.93 18.25 16.50
CA ALA A 56 -12.08 17.49 16.01
C ALA A 56 -11.72 16.02 15.78
N SER A 57 -12.66 15.12 16.09
CA SER A 57 -12.61 13.74 15.61
C SER A 57 -13.13 13.69 14.19
N PHE A 58 -12.40 13.05 13.28
CA PHE A 58 -12.74 12.98 11.86
C PHE A 58 -12.46 11.60 11.27
N VAL A 59 -13.02 11.33 10.08
CA VAL A 59 -12.86 10.02 9.42
C VAL A 59 -11.40 9.75 9.08
N ARG A 60 -10.91 8.56 9.43
CA ARG A 60 -9.53 8.16 9.22
C ARG A 60 -9.13 8.24 7.73
N PRO A 61 -8.06 8.97 7.38
CA PRO A 61 -7.49 8.88 6.05
C PRO A 61 -6.79 7.53 5.86
N ASN A 62 -7.34 6.66 5.02
CA ASN A 62 -6.74 5.37 4.64
C ASN A 62 -6.19 5.43 3.20
N GLY A 63 -4.90 5.16 3.03
CA GLY A 63 -4.20 5.15 1.75
C GLY A 63 -3.52 6.48 1.41
N SER A 64 -2.56 6.41 0.48
CA SER A 64 -1.74 7.55 0.06
C SER A 64 -2.57 8.71 -0.49
N GLY A 65 -3.60 8.41 -1.31
CA GLY A 65 -4.47 9.43 -1.88
C GLY A 65 -5.30 10.16 -0.83
N ALA A 66 -5.85 9.43 0.15
CA ALA A 66 -6.63 10.00 1.24
C ALA A 66 -5.75 10.84 2.18
N GLY A 67 -4.58 10.33 2.56
CA GLY A 67 -3.64 11.05 3.43
C GLY A 67 -3.21 12.39 2.86
N ARG A 68 -2.84 12.43 1.58
CA ARG A 68 -2.44 13.67 0.90
C ARG A 68 -3.60 14.66 0.80
N LYS A 69 -4.80 14.20 0.46
CA LYS A 69 -6.00 15.06 0.42
C LYS A 69 -6.32 15.63 1.81
N ALA A 70 -6.23 14.81 2.87
CA ALA A 70 -6.45 15.27 4.24
C ALA A 70 -5.41 16.31 4.67
N LEU A 71 -4.12 16.11 4.32
CA LEU A 71 -3.07 17.11 4.53
C LEU A 71 -3.36 18.40 3.75
N SER A 72 -3.74 18.31 2.47
CA SER A 72 -4.13 19.50 1.69
C SER A 72 -5.28 20.26 2.35
N ARG A 73 -6.26 19.56 2.94
CA ARG A 73 -7.34 20.19 3.73
C ARG A 73 -6.86 20.83 5.02
N ALA A 74 -5.87 20.22 5.68
CA ALA A 74 -5.25 20.81 6.85
C ALA A 74 -4.50 22.11 6.52
N ILE A 75 -3.95 22.21 5.31
CA ILE A 75 -3.22 23.39 4.80
C ILE A 75 -4.20 24.49 4.32
N ASP A 76 -5.19 24.14 3.49
CA ASP A 76 -6.12 25.10 2.88
C ASP A 76 -7.27 25.54 3.81
N GLY A 77 -7.39 24.92 4.99
CA GLY A 77 -8.44 25.20 5.97
C GLY A 77 -9.79 24.54 5.67
N GLY A 78 -9.86 23.69 4.64
CA GLY A 78 -11.05 22.98 4.24
C GLY A 78 -11.42 21.82 5.15
N ASN A 79 -12.62 21.30 4.93
CA ASN A 79 -13.12 20.14 5.67
C ASN A 79 -12.66 18.83 5.02
N TRP A 80 -12.39 17.84 5.86
CA TRP A 80 -12.08 16.47 5.47
C TRP A 80 -13.22 15.52 5.85
N GLY A 81 -13.48 14.55 4.98
CA GLY A 81 -14.56 13.57 5.11
C GLY A 81 -15.60 13.72 4.00
N VAL A 82 -16.64 12.89 4.05
CA VAL A 82 -17.75 12.92 3.09
C VAL A 82 -19.07 12.90 3.85
N SER A 83 -20.13 13.42 3.24
CA SER A 83 -21.45 13.36 3.87
C SER A 83 -21.82 11.92 4.24
N GLY A 84 -22.25 11.71 5.49
CA GLY A 84 -22.64 10.38 5.99
C GLY A 84 -21.47 9.45 6.31
N ASP A 85 -20.23 9.94 6.37
CA ASP A 85 -19.14 9.13 6.93
C ASP A 85 -19.39 8.75 8.40
N ALA A 86 -18.67 7.74 8.86
CA ALA A 86 -18.83 7.17 10.20
C ALA A 86 -18.57 8.16 11.35
N CYS A 87 -18.05 9.36 11.05
CA CYS A 87 -17.67 10.38 12.02
C CYS A 87 -18.60 11.60 11.97
N GLY A 88 -19.77 11.44 11.33
CA GLY A 88 -20.78 12.49 11.26
C GLY A 88 -20.46 13.56 10.23
N GLY A 89 -19.80 13.18 9.13
CA GLY A 89 -19.57 14.01 7.96
C GLY A 89 -18.32 14.90 8.02
N PRO A 90 -18.14 15.79 7.03
CA PRO A 90 -16.92 16.56 6.88
C PRO A 90 -16.59 17.43 8.10
N LYS A 91 -15.34 17.38 8.56
CA LYS A 91 -14.85 18.12 9.74
C LYS A 91 -13.66 19.02 9.41
N PRO A 92 -13.48 20.14 10.13
CA PRO A 92 -12.27 20.95 10.00
C PRO A 92 -11.06 20.15 10.49
N VAL A 93 -9.97 20.15 9.71
CA VAL A 93 -8.73 19.43 10.02
C VAL A 93 -7.48 20.31 10.04
N SER A 94 -7.65 21.63 9.98
CA SER A 94 -6.53 22.58 10.01
C SER A 94 -5.68 22.39 11.27
N GLY A 95 -4.36 22.31 11.08
CA GLY A 95 -3.39 22.09 12.14
C GLY A 95 -3.37 20.69 12.77
N LEU A 96 -4.32 19.80 12.44
CA LEU A 96 -4.41 18.45 13.04
C LEU A 96 -3.48 17.43 12.37
N ILE A 97 -3.06 17.68 11.13
CA ILE A 97 -2.19 16.82 10.33
C ILE A 97 -0.92 17.61 9.98
N ASP A 98 0.26 17.03 10.25
CA ASP A 98 1.53 17.69 9.96
C ASP A 98 2.16 17.21 8.65
N TYR A 99 1.98 15.92 8.34
CA TYR A 99 2.49 15.32 7.11
C TYR A 99 1.65 14.11 6.73
N ALA A 100 1.75 13.67 5.48
CA ALA A 100 1.08 12.48 4.98
C ALA A 100 2.11 11.42 4.58
N ARG A 101 1.75 10.16 4.79
CA ARG A 101 2.51 9.00 4.31
C ARG A 101 2.05 8.61 2.92
N SER A 102 2.99 8.34 2.03
CA SER A 102 2.68 8.07 0.63
C SER A 102 3.61 7.02 0.00
N SER A 103 3.03 5.97 -0.58
CA SER A 103 3.74 4.95 -1.36
C SER A 103 3.70 5.23 -2.88
N SER A 104 3.30 6.44 -3.27
CA SER A 104 3.36 6.92 -4.66
C SER A 104 3.45 8.45 -4.72
N LEU A 105 3.83 8.97 -5.89
CA LEU A 105 3.61 10.38 -6.21
C LEU A 105 2.11 10.65 -6.45
N SER A 106 1.69 11.90 -6.32
CA SER A 106 0.36 12.31 -6.82
C SER A 106 0.40 12.40 -8.34
N SER A 107 -0.69 11.95 -8.98
CA SER A 107 -0.95 12.21 -10.40
C SER A 107 -1.61 13.57 -10.65
N SER A 108 -2.06 14.26 -9.59
CA SER A 108 -2.63 15.61 -9.65
C SER A 108 -1.53 16.67 -9.58
N SER A 109 -1.61 17.67 -10.46
CA SER A 109 -0.74 18.85 -10.47
C SER A 109 -1.01 19.77 -9.28
N GLY A 110 0.04 20.29 -8.66
CA GLY A 110 -0.04 21.29 -7.58
C GLY A 110 1.34 21.54 -6.95
N THR A 111 1.49 22.66 -6.25
CA THR A 111 2.76 23.08 -5.62
C THR A 111 2.70 23.10 -4.09
N ALA A 112 1.53 22.88 -3.50
CA ALA A 112 1.32 22.97 -2.06
C ALA A 112 1.97 21.81 -1.27
N LEU A 113 2.31 20.71 -1.93
CA LEU A 113 2.89 19.53 -1.29
C LEU A 113 4.29 19.24 -1.80
N THR A 114 5.21 18.97 -0.87
CA THR A 114 6.58 18.53 -1.15
C THR A 114 6.72 17.06 -0.76
N TYR A 115 7.30 16.26 -1.66
CA TYR A 115 7.50 14.82 -1.48
C TYR A 115 8.97 14.56 -1.16
N ILE A 116 9.25 14.07 0.04
CA ILE A 116 10.61 13.72 0.46
C ILE A 116 10.74 12.19 0.43
N PRO A 117 11.53 11.62 -0.51
CA PRO A 117 11.78 10.20 -0.52
C PRO A 117 12.63 9.82 0.70
N PHE A 118 12.22 8.81 1.45
CA PHE A 118 12.97 8.32 2.62
C PHE A 118 13.37 6.85 2.51
N GLY A 119 12.84 6.12 1.53
CA GLY A 119 13.12 4.71 1.33
C GLY A 119 12.69 4.22 -0.04
N ARG A 120 13.01 2.95 -0.33
CA ARG A 120 12.56 2.23 -1.52
C ARG A 120 11.74 1.01 -1.15
N ASP A 121 10.79 0.70 -2.00
CA ASP A 121 9.95 -0.50 -1.95
C ASP A 121 9.99 -1.20 -3.31
N GLY A 122 9.93 -2.52 -3.31
CA GLY A 122 9.67 -3.33 -4.49
C GLY A 122 8.20 -3.74 -4.49
N VAL A 123 7.47 -3.48 -5.57
CA VAL A 123 6.08 -3.94 -5.68
C VAL A 123 6.05 -5.15 -6.60
N SER A 124 5.74 -6.32 -6.04
CA SER A 124 5.47 -7.54 -6.81
C SER A 124 3.98 -7.88 -6.66
N TYR A 125 3.62 -9.14 -6.83
CA TYR A 125 2.29 -9.66 -6.52
C TYR A 125 2.36 -10.66 -5.36
N ALA A 126 1.39 -10.63 -4.46
CA ALA A 126 1.10 -11.78 -3.61
C ALA A 126 0.24 -12.76 -4.41
N TYR A 127 0.39 -14.06 -4.15
CA TYR A 127 -0.41 -15.10 -4.78
C TYR A 127 -0.89 -16.17 -3.80
N TYR A 128 -2.02 -16.77 -4.14
CA TYR A 128 -2.61 -17.91 -3.45
C TYR A 128 -3.21 -18.87 -4.46
N THR A 129 -2.96 -20.18 -4.31
CA THR A 129 -3.44 -21.21 -5.23
C THR A 129 -4.56 -22.02 -4.60
N VAL A 130 -5.64 -22.24 -5.34
CA VAL A 130 -6.79 -23.06 -4.93
C VAL A 130 -6.90 -24.28 -5.85
N GLY A 131 -7.46 -25.38 -5.33
CA GLY A 131 -7.83 -26.55 -6.13
C GLY A 131 -6.65 -27.29 -6.78
N GLY A 132 -5.44 -27.14 -6.23
CA GLY A 132 -4.22 -27.75 -6.77
C GLY A 132 -3.61 -27.02 -7.97
N ALA A 133 -4.00 -25.77 -8.23
CA ALA A 133 -3.37 -24.97 -9.28
C ALA A 133 -1.86 -24.85 -9.05
N THR A 134 -1.07 -25.04 -10.12
CA THR A 134 0.39 -24.91 -10.04
C THR A 134 0.76 -23.42 -10.16
N PRO A 135 1.49 -22.84 -9.20
CA PRO A 135 1.88 -21.44 -9.28
C PRO A 135 2.81 -21.21 -10.47
N VAL A 136 2.63 -20.07 -11.13
CA VAL A 136 3.47 -19.64 -12.27
C VAL A 136 4.23 -18.37 -11.93
N THR A 137 5.44 -18.24 -12.48
CA THR A 137 6.19 -16.98 -12.42
C THR A 137 5.71 -16.08 -13.55
N LEU A 138 5.38 -14.82 -13.24
CA LEU A 138 4.80 -13.89 -14.20
C LEU A 138 5.86 -12.91 -14.72
N SER A 139 5.81 -12.62 -16.02
CA SER A 139 6.49 -11.47 -16.60
C SER A 139 5.63 -10.22 -16.48
N ARG A 140 6.22 -9.04 -16.72
CA ARG A 140 5.42 -7.82 -16.88
C ARG A 140 4.39 -7.93 -18.00
N ALA A 141 4.72 -8.61 -19.10
CA ALA A 141 3.78 -8.82 -20.20
C ALA A 141 2.56 -9.65 -19.77
N ASP A 142 2.77 -10.69 -18.95
CA ASP A 142 1.68 -11.48 -18.37
C ASP A 142 0.81 -10.62 -17.45
N LEU A 143 1.42 -9.83 -16.57
CA LEU A 143 0.71 -8.90 -15.69
C LEU A 143 -0.10 -7.87 -16.50
N THR A 144 0.48 -7.34 -17.58
CA THR A 144 -0.25 -6.46 -18.50
C THR A 144 -1.44 -7.16 -19.10
N SER A 145 -1.30 -8.37 -19.64
CA SER A 145 -2.42 -9.12 -20.21
C SER A 145 -3.52 -9.38 -19.18
N ILE A 146 -3.15 -9.86 -17.98
CA ILE A 146 -4.06 -10.14 -16.87
C ILE A 146 -4.89 -8.91 -16.51
N TYR A 147 -4.27 -7.73 -16.39
CA TYR A 147 -4.93 -6.51 -15.89
C TYR A 147 -5.50 -5.58 -16.98
N THR A 148 -5.19 -5.80 -18.27
CA THR A 148 -5.70 -4.97 -19.38
C THR A 148 -6.70 -5.69 -20.28
N THR A 149 -6.56 -7.00 -20.44
CA THR A 149 -7.38 -7.82 -21.34
C THR A 149 -8.25 -8.82 -20.61
N GLY A 150 -7.92 -9.13 -19.34
CA GLY A 150 -8.76 -9.95 -18.49
C GLY A 150 -10.15 -9.33 -18.33
N THR A 151 -11.17 -10.11 -18.65
CA THR A 151 -12.47 -9.97 -17.99
C THR A 151 -12.35 -10.70 -16.65
N GLY A 152 -13.16 -10.38 -15.63
CA GLY A 152 -13.04 -10.96 -14.28
C GLY A 152 -12.91 -12.50 -14.17
N SER A 153 -13.09 -13.24 -15.26
CA SER A 153 -12.76 -14.67 -15.42
C SER A 153 -11.27 -15.04 -15.37
N GLY A 154 -10.34 -14.08 -15.46
CA GLY A 154 -8.88 -14.34 -15.40
C GLY A 154 -8.22 -14.63 -16.75
N THR A 155 -6.93 -15.00 -16.72
CA THR A 155 -6.10 -15.27 -17.91
C THR A 155 -5.23 -16.50 -17.68
N THR A 156 -5.16 -17.40 -18.65
CA THR A 156 -4.34 -18.63 -18.54
C THR A 156 -2.90 -18.36 -18.94
N ILE A 157 -1.98 -18.53 -18.00
CA ILE A 157 -0.53 -18.36 -18.20
C ILE A 157 0.16 -19.67 -17.85
N GLY A 158 0.95 -20.23 -18.77
CA GLY A 158 1.69 -21.47 -18.52
C GLY A 158 0.82 -22.67 -18.13
N GLY A 159 -0.45 -22.70 -18.57
CA GLY A 159 -1.43 -23.74 -18.20
C GLY A 159 -2.19 -23.49 -16.89
N THR A 160 -1.85 -22.44 -16.14
CA THR A 160 -2.54 -22.05 -14.90
C THR A 160 -3.47 -20.88 -15.16
N LEU A 161 -4.73 -20.99 -14.75
CA LEU A 161 -5.65 -19.86 -14.72
C LEU A 161 -5.23 -18.88 -13.63
N VAL A 162 -4.95 -17.64 -14.00
CA VAL A 162 -4.57 -16.56 -13.09
C VAL A 162 -5.72 -15.55 -12.98
N ILE A 163 -6.23 -15.34 -11.77
CA ILE A 163 -7.36 -14.44 -11.50
C ILE A 163 -6.85 -13.25 -10.68
N PRO A 164 -6.91 -12.01 -11.21
CA PRO A 164 -6.45 -10.85 -10.48
C PRO A 164 -7.53 -10.33 -9.50
N CYS A 165 -7.07 -9.88 -8.34
CA CYS A 165 -7.84 -9.16 -7.35
C CYS A 165 -7.36 -7.72 -7.26
N GLY A 166 -8.25 -6.82 -6.84
CA GLY A 166 -8.01 -5.39 -6.84
C GLY A 166 -7.51 -4.84 -5.51
N ILE A 167 -6.57 -3.89 -5.57
CA ILE A 167 -6.09 -3.10 -4.43
C ILE A 167 -7.04 -1.93 -4.19
N GLN A 168 -7.33 -1.57 -2.94
CA GLN A 168 -8.15 -0.39 -2.65
C GLN A 168 -7.68 0.87 -3.40
N THR A 169 -8.62 1.63 -3.96
CA THR A 169 -8.34 2.64 -5.01
C THR A 169 -7.67 3.92 -4.51
N SER A 170 -7.63 4.14 -3.19
CA SER A 170 -6.90 5.26 -2.56
C SER A 170 -5.45 4.90 -2.21
N SER A 171 -5.03 3.67 -2.50
CA SER A 171 -3.67 3.18 -2.26
C SER A 171 -2.65 3.82 -3.21
N GLY A 172 -1.48 4.14 -2.69
CA GLY A 172 -0.35 4.49 -3.56
C GLY A 172 0.16 3.29 -4.35
N THR A 173 0.06 2.10 -3.76
CA THR A 173 0.34 0.81 -4.41
C THR A 173 -0.62 0.53 -5.54
N PHE A 174 -1.90 0.85 -5.42
CA PHE A 174 -2.84 0.78 -6.56
C PHE A 174 -2.38 1.65 -7.74
N GLY A 175 -2.04 2.93 -7.49
CA GLY A 175 -1.59 3.85 -8.54
C GLY A 175 -0.27 3.40 -9.18
N PHE A 176 0.68 2.92 -8.38
CA PHE A 176 1.95 2.39 -8.87
C PHE A 176 1.75 1.09 -9.66
N TRP A 177 0.93 0.17 -9.16
CA TRP A 177 0.63 -1.11 -9.80
C TRP A 177 0.03 -0.93 -11.19
N ASN A 178 -0.87 0.05 -11.37
CA ASN A 178 -1.40 0.38 -12.69
C ASN A 178 -0.32 0.88 -13.67
N THR A 179 0.74 1.51 -13.16
CA THR A 179 1.91 1.89 -13.99
C THR A 179 2.73 0.66 -14.38
N VAL A 180 2.95 -0.26 -13.44
CA VAL A 180 3.65 -1.54 -13.67
C VAL A 180 2.93 -2.37 -14.73
N THR A 181 1.63 -2.60 -14.53
CA THR A 181 0.79 -3.40 -15.43
C THR A 181 0.39 -2.67 -16.69
N THR A 182 0.61 -1.36 -16.76
CA THR A 182 0.15 -0.46 -17.85
C THR A 182 -1.38 -0.38 -17.98
N ALA A 183 -2.11 -0.84 -16.98
CA ALA A 183 -3.57 -0.78 -16.96
C ALA A 183 -4.09 0.61 -16.61
N THR A 184 -5.13 1.04 -17.30
CA THR A 184 -5.98 2.13 -16.81
C THR A 184 -6.81 1.67 -15.61
N THR A 185 -7.28 2.62 -14.79
CA THR A 185 -8.22 2.32 -13.69
C THR A 185 -9.45 1.56 -14.15
N THR A 186 -9.99 1.87 -15.33
CA THR A 186 -11.16 1.17 -15.88
C THR A 186 -10.83 -0.28 -16.22
N GLN A 187 -9.69 -0.53 -16.86
CA GLN A 187 -9.25 -1.88 -17.21
C GLN A 187 -9.00 -2.73 -15.95
N GLU A 188 -8.30 -2.17 -14.95
CA GLU A 188 -8.05 -2.85 -13.69
C GLU A 188 -9.35 -3.20 -12.96
N ASN A 189 -10.32 -2.27 -12.92
CA ASN A 189 -11.63 -2.51 -12.31
C ASN A 189 -12.39 -3.65 -13.01
N ASN A 190 -12.33 -3.70 -14.34
CA ASN A 190 -12.98 -4.76 -15.12
C ASN A 190 -12.29 -6.12 -14.92
N ALA A 191 -10.95 -6.14 -14.93
CA ALA A 191 -10.17 -7.36 -14.75
C ALA A 191 -10.33 -7.97 -13.36
N THR A 192 -10.50 -7.14 -12.33
CA THR A 192 -10.59 -7.60 -10.93
C THR A 192 -12.01 -7.78 -10.41
N GLN A 193 -13.03 -7.49 -11.23
CA GLN A 193 -14.44 -7.43 -10.81
C GLN A 193 -14.90 -8.70 -10.09
N THR A 194 -14.61 -9.88 -10.64
CA THR A 194 -15.06 -11.15 -10.07
C THR A 194 -14.41 -11.44 -8.73
N CYS A 195 -13.08 -11.25 -8.60
CA CYS A 195 -12.41 -11.46 -7.32
C CYS A 195 -12.87 -10.44 -6.27
N ASN A 196 -13.06 -9.18 -6.64
CA ASN A 196 -13.54 -8.14 -5.72
C ASN A 196 -14.95 -8.46 -5.17
N ALA A 197 -15.81 -9.07 -5.99
CA ALA A 197 -17.16 -9.47 -5.61
C ALA A 197 -17.23 -10.76 -4.78
N ALA A 198 -16.15 -11.53 -4.68
CA ALA A 198 -16.14 -12.80 -3.95
C ALA A 198 -16.03 -12.58 -2.43
N GLY A 199 -16.67 -13.44 -1.63
CA GLY A 199 -16.54 -13.38 -0.17
C GLY A 199 -17.02 -12.07 0.47
N THR A 200 -16.39 -11.66 1.57
CA THR A 200 -16.69 -10.41 2.27
C THR A 200 -15.75 -9.27 1.86
N GLY A 201 -16.21 -8.03 2.00
CA GLY A 201 -15.46 -6.84 1.56
C GLY A 201 -15.44 -6.65 0.04
N ASN A 202 -14.92 -5.52 -0.43
CA ASN A 202 -14.80 -5.23 -1.87
C ASN A 202 -13.37 -5.48 -2.33
N ARG A 203 -12.52 -4.46 -2.28
CA ARG A 203 -11.11 -4.51 -2.68
C ARG A 203 -10.21 -4.80 -1.48
N ILE A 204 -9.00 -5.26 -1.74
CA ILE A 204 -8.02 -5.72 -0.74
C ILE A 204 -7.07 -4.57 -0.37
N GLU A 205 -6.67 -4.49 0.90
CA GLU A 205 -5.54 -3.64 1.33
C GLU A 205 -4.22 -4.22 0.79
N GLU A 206 -3.31 -3.39 0.29
CA GLU A 206 -2.08 -3.81 -0.42
C GLU A 206 -1.10 -4.67 0.38
N ASN A 207 -1.31 -4.79 1.69
CA ASN A 207 -0.50 -5.54 2.64
C ASN A 207 -1.21 -6.77 3.22
N SER A 208 -2.42 -7.09 2.74
CA SER A 208 -3.28 -8.14 3.30
C SER A 208 -3.33 -9.39 2.43
N GLY A 209 -2.40 -10.31 2.65
CA GLY A 209 -2.45 -11.65 2.04
C GLY A 209 -3.67 -12.46 2.52
N ALA A 210 -4.10 -12.29 3.76
CA ALA A 210 -5.26 -13.00 4.30
C ALA A 210 -6.56 -12.68 3.55
N ALA A 211 -6.73 -11.42 3.12
CA ALA A 211 -7.87 -11.04 2.30
C ALA A 211 -7.82 -11.69 0.91
N LEU A 212 -6.64 -11.76 0.27
CA LEU A 212 -6.46 -12.49 -0.98
C LEU A 212 -6.86 -13.97 -0.83
N LYS A 213 -6.40 -14.61 0.25
CA LYS A 213 -6.76 -16.00 0.55
C LYS A 213 -8.27 -16.17 0.68
N ALA A 214 -8.92 -15.30 1.46
CA ALA A 214 -10.37 -15.35 1.69
C ALA A 214 -11.17 -15.17 0.39
N LYS A 215 -10.72 -14.29 -0.52
CA LYS A 215 -11.32 -14.15 -1.86
C LYS A 215 -11.16 -15.43 -2.69
N GLY A 216 -9.95 -15.98 -2.74
CA GLY A 216 -9.68 -17.22 -3.48
C GLY A 216 -10.48 -18.41 -2.96
N ASP A 217 -10.55 -18.59 -1.64
CA ASP A 217 -11.35 -19.63 -1.00
C ASP A 217 -12.85 -19.48 -1.33
N ALA A 218 -13.37 -18.25 -1.29
CA ALA A 218 -14.77 -17.97 -1.60
C ALA A 218 -15.12 -18.25 -3.07
N MET A 219 -14.17 -18.06 -3.98
CA MET A 219 -14.36 -18.38 -5.40
C MET A 219 -14.28 -19.88 -5.68
N GLY A 220 -13.47 -20.63 -4.93
CA GLY A 220 -13.35 -22.09 -5.03
C GLY A 220 -12.83 -22.63 -6.37
N THR A 221 -12.57 -21.76 -7.36
CA THR A 221 -12.10 -22.15 -8.70
C THR A 221 -10.63 -22.54 -8.63
N THR A 222 -10.26 -23.65 -9.29
CA THR A 222 -8.86 -24.06 -9.43
C THR A 222 -8.09 -23.02 -10.23
N ALA A 223 -7.40 -22.14 -9.53
CA ALA A 223 -6.71 -20.99 -10.07
C ALA A 223 -5.62 -20.50 -9.12
N MET A 224 -4.74 -19.67 -9.66
CA MET A 224 -3.84 -18.81 -8.92
C MET A 224 -4.46 -17.42 -8.81
N TYR A 225 -4.77 -16.98 -7.59
CA TYR A 225 -5.27 -15.63 -7.32
C TYR A 225 -4.10 -14.71 -7.04
N ILE A 226 -4.09 -13.51 -7.62
CA ILE A 226 -3.00 -12.54 -7.42
C ILE A 226 -3.50 -11.16 -7.04
N VAL A 227 -2.70 -10.41 -6.30
CA VAL A 227 -2.89 -8.97 -6.05
C VAL A 227 -1.53 -8.29 -5.95
N GLY A 228 -1.39 -7.08 -6.51
CA GLY A 228 -0.17 -6.30 -6.32
C GLY A 228 0.11 -6.06 -4.83
N HIS A 229 1.36 -6.22 -4.40
CA HIS A 229 1.73 -6.24 -3.00
C HIS A 229 3.11 -5.60 -2.77
N SER A 230 3.24 -4.84 -1.69
CA SER A 230 4.53 -4.29 -1.24
C SER A 230 5.43 -5.40 -0.70
N ALA A 231 6.61 -5.56 -1.28
CA ALA A 231 7.60 -6.51 -0.78
C ALA A 231 8.21 -6.04 0.54
N ALA A 232 8.34 -4.73 0.78
CA ALA A 232 8.84 -4.21 2.06
C ALA A 232 7.86 -4.55 3.19
N SER A 233 6.55 -4.35 2.98
CA SER A 233 5.54 -4.77 3.96
C SER A 233 5.53 -6.29 4.16
N TRP A 234 5.68 -7.07 3.08
CA TRP A 234 5.81 -8.53 3.17
C TRP A 234 6.97 -8.94 4.07
N ILE A 235 8.17 -8.38 3.84
CA ILE A 235 9.37 -8.65 4.65
C ILE A 235 9.13 -8.27 6.10
N ALA A 236 8.56 -7.08 6.35
CA ALA A 236 8.30 -6.60 7.71
C ALA A 236 7.37 -7.55 8.49
N GLN A 237 6.29 -8.00 7.86
CA GLN A 237 5.33 -8.94 8.47
C GLN A 237 5.97 -10.32 8.70
N GLN A 238 6.69 -10.87 7.72
CA GLN A 238 7.38 -12.16 7.84
C GLN A 238 8.48 -12.15 8.91
N ASN A 239 9.14 -11.01 9.12
CA ASN A 239 10.17 -10.85 10.13
C ASN A 239 9.63 -10.44 11.51
N GLY A 240 8.29 -10.37 11.68
CA GLY A 240 7.66 -9.96 12.93
C GLY A 240 7.92 -8.51 13.32
N ARG A 241 8.24 -7.64 12.36
CA ARG A 241 8.45 -6.19 12.56
C ARG A 241 7.18 -5.36 12.32
N ALA A 242 6.17 -5.95 11.71
CA ALA A 242 4.84 -5.38 11.51
C ALA A 242 3.77 -6.43 11.84
N PRO A 243 2.54 -6.01 12.21
CA PRO A 243 1.45 -6.94 12.43
C PRO A 243 1.18 -7.76 11.17
N SER A 244 1.13 -9.09 11.30
CA SER A 244 0.92 -9.96 10.15
C SER A 244 -0.56 -10.01 9.76
N ALA A 245 -0.85 -9.44 8.60
CA ALA A 245 -2.06 -9.68 7.81
C ALA A 245 -1.79 -10.69 6.67
N LEU A 246 -0.66 -11.40 6.70
CA LEU A 246 -0.36 -12.46 5.76
C LEU A 246 -1.21 -13.71 6.08
N GLY A 247 -1.88 -14.25 5.07
CA GLY A 247 -2.66 -15.47 5.17
C GLY A 247 -1.78 -16.71 5.00
N ALA A 248 -2.08 -17.79 5.73
CA ALA A 248 -1.41 -19.06 5.54
C ALA A 248 -1.55 -19.55 4.08
N GLY A 249 -0.43 -20.01 3.50
CA GLY A 249 -0.37 -20.48 2.11
C GLY A 249 -0.31 -19.37 1.05
N VAL A 250 -0.37 -18.10 1.45
CA VAL A 250 -0.10 -16.97 0.56
C VAL A 250 1.41 -16.79 0.44
N GLN A 251 1.89 -16.49 -0.76
CA GLN A 251 3.30 -16.28 -1.05
C GLN A 251 3.49 -14.99 -1.85
N ILE A 252 4.74 -14.48 -1.91
CA ILE A 252 5.09 -13.35 -2.78
C ILE A 252 5.74 -13.88 -4.06
N GLY A 253 5.27 -13.37 -5.20
CA GLY A 253 5.65 -13.79 -6.53
C GLY A 253 6.98 -13.21 -7.00
N SER A 254 7.63 -13.96 -7.89
CA SER A 254 8.82 -13.52 -8.62
C SER A 254 8.44 -12.90 -9.97
N ILE A 255 9.27 -12.02 -10.49
CA ILE A 255 9.09 -11.40 -11.81
C ILE A 255 10.18 -11.90 -12.77
N SER A 256 9.76 -12.63 -13.81
CA SER A 256 10.68 -13.24 -14.79
C SER A 256 11.24 -12.25 -15.82
N ASP A 257 10.53 -11.16 -16.08
CA ASP A 257 10.94 -10.09 -17.00
C ASP A 257 10.25 -8.78 -16.62
N ASN A 258 11.02 -7.69 -16.46
CA ASN A 258 10.50 -6.35 -16.17
C ASN A 258 9.93 -5.58 -17.40
N GLY A 259 9.91 -6.19 -18.58
CA GLY A 259 9.55 -5.61 -19.87
C GLY A 259 10.74 -5.10 -20.69
N SER A 260 11.96 -5.24 -20.19
CA SER A 260 13.21 -4.93 -20.91
C SER A 260 14.12 -6.15 -21.12
N GLY A 261 13.65 -7.36 -20.80
CA GLY A 261 14.43 -8.58 -20.84
C GLY A 261 15.19 -8.89 -19.54
N ALA A 262 15.04 -8.06 -18.50
CA ALA A 262 15.72 -8.26 -17.23
C ALA A 262 14.86 -9.13 -16.28
N ASN A 263 15.40 -10.28 -15.89
CA ASN A 263 14.80 -11.14 -14.87
C ASN A 263 15.11 -10.58 -13.48
N LEU A 264 14.07 -10.14 -12.76
CA LEU A 264 14.22 -9.58 -11.41
C LEU A 264 14.20 -10.67 -10.33
N GLY A 265 13.61 -11.83 -10.63
CA GLY A 265 13.40 -12.91 -9.68
C GLY A 265 12.49 -12.50 -8.53
N SER A 266 12.74 -13.09 -7.36
CA SER A 266 11.99 -12.78 -6.14
C SER A 266 12.36 -11.39 -5.61
N PRO A 267 11.39 -10.57 -5.15
CA PRO A 267 11.68 -9.30 -4.50
C PRO A 267 12.28 -9.46 -3.10
N VAL A 268 12.23 -10.66 -2.54
CA VAL A 268 12.79 -11.00 -1.23
C VAL A 268 13.91 -12.03 -1.36
N SER A 269 14.86 -12.00 -0.43
CA SER A 269 15.88 -13.03 -0.26
C SER A 269 15.92 -13.53 1.19
N GLY A 270 16.42 -14.75 1.39
CA GLY A 270 16.40 -15.42 2.69
C GLY A 270 15.02 -15.96 3.06
N SER A 271 14.82 -16.24 4.35
CA SER A 271 13.58 -16.78 4.91
C SER A 271 13.22 -16.07 6.19
N ALA A 272 11.95 -16.11 6.59
CA ALA A 272 11.51 -15.58 7.87
C ALA A 272 12.31 -16.23 9.02
N PRO A 273 12.67 -15.49 10.08
CA PRO A 273 12.39 -14.07 10.34
C PRO A 273 13.52 -13.13 9.86
N ASN A 274 14.35 -13.56 8.92
CA ASN A 274 15.51 -12.82 8.40
C ASN A 274 15.40 -12.56 6.89
N MET A 275 14.19 -12.37 6.37
CA MET A 275 14.02 -11.97 4.97
C MET A 275 14.63 -10.59 4.76
N THR A 276 15.26 -10.37 3.61
CA THR A 276 15.85 -9.08 3.24
C THR A 276 15.43 -8.67 1.83
N PRO A 277 15.42 -7.36 1.52
CA PRO A 277 15.12 -6.87 0.17
C PRO A 277 16.10 -7.39 -0.87
N ASN A 278 15.61 -7.81 -2.03
CA ASN A 278 16.47 -8.03 -3.19
C ASN A 278 16.82 -6.69 -3.84
N ALA A 279 18.09 -6.28 -3.75
CA ALA A 279 18.56 -4.99 -4.24
C ALA A 279 18.30 -4.79 -5.75
N THR A 280 18.45 -5.82 -6.58
CA THR A 280 18.17 -5.74 -8.02
C THR A 280 16.71 -5.40 -8.28
N PHE A 281 15.79 -6.03 -7.54
CA PHE A 281 14.36 -5.78 -7.66
C PHE A 281 13.99 -4.37 -7.18
N TYR A 282 14.52 -3.93 -6.03
CA TYR A 282 14.18 -2.63 -5.42
C TYR A 282 14.76 -1.44 -6.19
N ASN A 283 15.87 -1.65 -6.90
CA ASN A 283 16.50 -0.64 -7.74
C ASN A 283 15.95 -0.62 -9.18
N ASP A 284 15.11 -1.58 -9.55
CA ASP A 284 14.48 -1.62 -10.87
C ASP A 284 13.60 -0.39 -11.11
N GLY A 285 13.66 0.15 -12.33
CA GLY A 285 12.92 1.35 -12.70
C GLY A 285 11.42 1.14 -12.95
N VAL A 286 10.96 -0.11 -13.02
CA VAL A 286 9.56 -0.47 -13.27
C VAL A 286 8.88 -0.98 -12.02
N PHE A 287 9.51 -1.93 -11.31
CA PHE A 287 8.93 -2.59 -10.12
C PHE A 287 9.44 -2.00 -8.81
N GLY A 288 10.54 -1.24 -8.84
CA GLY A 288 11.02 -0.44 -7.71
C GLY A 288 10.36 0.93 -7.65
N ARG A 289 10.09 1.40 -6.44
CA ARG A 289 9.55 2.75 -6.19
C ARG A 289 10.18 3.39 -4.98
N TYR A 290 10.16 4.72 -4.95
CA TYR A 290 10.36 5.46 -3.72
C TYR A 290 9.07 5.50 -2.91
N VAL A 291 9.23 5.57 -1.58
CA VAL A 291 8.18 5.92 -0.64
C VAL A 291 8.51 7.26 0.01
N TYR A 292 7.47 7.99 0.38
CA TYR A 292 7.57 9.41 0.68
C TYR A 292 6.87 9.78 1.99
N HIS A 293 7.50 10.69 2.71
CA HIS A 293 6.79 11.61 3.59
C HIS A 293 6.43 12.85 2.77
N VAL A 294 5.18 13.29 2.90
CA VAL A 294 4.63 14.40 2.13
C VAL A 294 4.30 15.53 3.09
N PHE A 295 4.86 16.70 2.84
CA PHE A 295 4.76 17.87 3.71
C PHE A 295 4.10 19.04 2.98
N ASP A 296 3.60 20.01 3.75
CA ASP A 296 3.33 21.34 3.23
C ASP A 296 4.64 21.96 2.72
N THR A 297 4.67 22.35 1.44
CA THR A 297 5.85 22.98 0.81
C THR A 297 6.32 24.20 1.59
N ASN A 298 5.41 24.99 2.18
CA ASN A 298 5.77 26.19 2.93
C ASN A 298 6.48 25.88 4.26
N ARG A 299 6.42 24.63 4.73
CA ARG A 299 7.07 24.18 5.97
C ARG A 299 8.41 23.51 5.73
N VAL A 300 8.76 23.23 4.48
CA VAL A 300 10.03 22.60 4.12
C VAL A 300 11.03 23.70 3.78
N THR A 301 12.10 23.80 4.57
CA THR A 301 13.17 24.78 4.37
C THR A 301 14.53 24.07 4.34
N GLY A 302 15.46 24.55 3.51
CA GLY A 302 16.84 24.06 3.49
C GLY A 302 17.07 22.69 2.87
N LEU A 303 16.26 22.29 1.87
CA LEU A 303 16.56 21.15 0.99
C LEU A 303 17.62 21.50 -0.05
#